data_AF-A0A352AAN4-F1
#
_entry.id   AF-A0A352AAN4-F1
#
_cell.length_a   1.000
_cell.length_b   1.000
_cell.length_c   1.000
_cell.angle_alpha   90.00
_cell.angle_beta   90.00
_cell.angle_gamma   90.00
#
_symmetry.space_group_name_H-M   'P 1'
#
loop_
_entity.id
_entity.type
_entity.pdbx_description
1 polymer ?
#
loop_
_entity_poly.entity_id
_entity_poly.type
_entity_poly.pdbx_seq_one_letter_code
_entity_poly.pdbx_strand_id
1 'polypeptide(L)'
;MSVESWSNHQLWYSKTTIIPERSRLHPLEPIGIGTPKVESLTSYVARLAAAHRVPTAILLAQEVAPQVSRYQGNQHLGLSKWFFRVFFNDTGAWNGMGIMANEPVHVLEALTGQHQLRFLTFLSWANVLPSRGLLRTNKAWCPVCYDDWERCGQPIYEPLLWSLQVVTTCPVHQQVLSHQCPHCRRSLYPLEWNQRPGFCSRCQQWLGMSSFLSTGDTSMDITPLEPPDWEWQMFVVHSVGEILEQAPFLESVPARANLAFSIDLCIQKATNGNAKAFAELMYLSASVPGEWRCGQALAQLGLLLRVCWCLCVPLLDFLTGRVMIEQPLSLKLLPLAQQRRKTNRRFDAVKVQMFLEEARSLEPPQSLRQVAATIGYDPGDISRFFPDLCHQIKARYRLYRQTIRKS
;
A
#
# COMPACT_ATOMS: atom_id res chain seq x y z
N MET A 1 28.60 75.42 -19.41
CA MET A 1 28.54 74.41 -18.33
C MET A 1 28.44 73.05 -18.98
N SER A 2 29.56 72.38 -19.21
CA SER A 2 29.61 71.04 -19.80
C SER A 2 29.26 70.02 -18.73
N VAL A 3 28.24 69.21 -18.98
CA VAL A 3 27.89 68.07 -18.14
C VAL A 3 28.95 67.00 -18.36
N GLU A 4 29.77 66.75 -17.34
CA GLU A 4 30.76 65.69 -17.36
C GLU A 4 30.07 64.32 -17.49
N SER A 5 30.58 63.52 -18.43
CA SER A 5 30.19 62.14 -18.70
C SER A 5 30.53 61.28 -17.47
N TRP A 6 29.50 60.65 -16.89
CA TRP A 6 29.60 59.67 -15.80
C TRP A 6 30.20 58.33 -16.27
N SER A 7 31.38 58.34 -16.89
CA SER A 7 32.01 57.15 -17.47
C SER A 7 32.93 56.37 -16.51
N ASN A 8 33.02 56.77 -15.23
CA ASN A 8 33.95 56.18 -14.25
C ASN A 8 33.27 55.65 -12.99
N HIS A 9 32.08 55.07 -13.09
CA HIS A 9 31.63 54.15 -12.04
C HIS A 9 32.34 52.81 -12.22
N GLN A 10 33.36 52.57 -11.39
CA GLN A 10 33.87 51.22 -11.15
C GLN A 10 32.70 50.31 -10.78
N LEU A 11 32.27 49.48 -11.72
CA LEU A 11 31.35 48.37 -11.43
C LEU A 11 32.08 47.45 -10.44
N TRP A 12 31.51 47.29 -9.24
CA TRP A 12 32.06 46.50 -8.13
C TRP A 12 32.09 44.98 -8.38
N TYR A 13 32.13 44.50 -9.63
CA TYR A 13 32.05 43.08 -9.92
C TYR A 13 32.85 42.70 -11.16
N SER A 14 34.00 42.05 -10.95
CA SER A 14 34.65 41.24 -11.99
C SER A 14 35.31 39.98 -11.43
N LYS A 15 34.58 39.27 -10.55
CA LYS A 15 34.68 37.80 -10.56
C LYS A 15 33.48 37.31 -11.33
N THR A 16 33.70 36.75 -12.51
CA THR A 16 32.72 35.98 -13.26
C THR A 16 32.21 34.90 -12.31
N THR A 17 31.08 35.17 -11.66
CA THR A 17 30.50 34.24 -10.71
C THR A 17 29.94 33.12 -11.56
N ILE A 18 30.61 31.97 -11.57
CA ILE A 18 30.11 30.79 -12.28
C ILE A 18 28.81 30.41 -11.58
N ILE A 19 27.68 30.73 -12.22
CA ILE A 19 26.37 30.33 -11.74
C ILE A 19 26.30 28.81 -11.94
N PRO A 20 26.06 28.02 -10.87
CA PRO A 20 25.96 26.57 -11.01
C PRO A 20 24.79 26.21 -11.93
N GLU A 21 24.93 25.09 -12.63
CA GLU A 21 23.85 24.55 -13.46
C GLU A 21 22.59 24.33 -12.63
N ARG A 22 21.43 24.76 -13.14
CA ARG A 22 20.15 24.61 -12.44
C ARG A 22 19.64 23.18 -12.65
N SER A 23 19.01 22.61 -11.63
CA SER A 23 18.30 21.35 -11.76
C SER A 23 17.20 21.46 -12.82
N ARG A 24 16.95 20.36 -13.55
CA ARG A 24 15.94 20.32 -14.61
C ARG A 24 14.51 20.46 -14.07
N LEU A 25 14.24 19.85 -12.91
CA LEU A 25 13.00 19.95 -12.16
C LEU A 25 13.25 20.68 -10.84
N HIS A 26 12.19 21.29 -10.28
CA HIS A 26 12.25 21.94 -8.98
C HIS A 26 12.84 21.00 -7.92
N PRO A 27 13.78 21.47 -7.07
CA PRO A 27 14.37 20.70 -5.99
C PRO A 27 13.37 20.59 -4.83
N LEU A 28 12.22 19.96 -5.04
CA LEU A 28 11.18 19.81 -4.04
C LEU A 28 11.66 18.89 -2.92
N GLU A 29 11.56 19.31 -1.66
CA GLU A 29 11.99 18.47 -0.55
C GLU A 29 10.99 17.32 -0.29
N PRO A 30 11.48 16.09 -0.05
CA PRO A 30 10.65 14.98 0.40
C PRO A 30 10.09 15.24 1.79
N ILE A 31 8.83 14.85 2.05
CA ILE A 31 8.23 15.02 3.38
C ILE A 31 8.50 13.81 4.28
N GLY A 32 8.91 14.08 5.51
CA GLY A 32 8.80 13.13 6.62
C GLY A 32 9.77 11.94 6.59
N ILE A 33 10.90 12.04 5.87
CA ILE A 33 11.97 11.04 5.97
C ILE A 33 12.37 10.88 7.45
N GLY A 34 12.54 9.64 7.89
CA GLY A 34 12.84 9.35 9.30
C GLY A 34 11.62 9.47 10.21
N THR A 35 10.40 9.35 9.66
CA THR A 35 9.16 9.32 10.44
C THR A 35 8.20 8.24 9.89
N PRO A 36 7.23 7.76 10.68
CA PRO A 36 6.19 6.85 10.20
C PRO A 36 5.30 7.45 9.10
N LYS A 37 5.34 8.78 8.95
CA LYS A 37 4.54 9.55 7.98
C LYS A 37 5.35 9.95 6.75
N VAL A 38 6.47 9.29 6.47
CA VAL A 38 7.28 9.53 5.27
C VAL A 38 6.42 9.48 4.01
N GLU A 39 6.66 10.42 3.10
CA GLU A 39 5.97 10.50 1.82
C GLU A 39 6.24 9.29 0.91
N SER A 40 5.26 8.93 0.07
CA SER A 40 5.46 7.94 -1.00
C SER A 40 6.05 8.58 -2.26
N LEU A 41 6.82 7.83 -3.04
CA LEU A 41 7.40 8.33 -4.29
C LEU A 41 6.31 8.79 -5.29
N THR A 42 5.17 8.09 -5.33
CA THR A 42 4.03 8.49 -6.17
C THR A 42 3.44 9.84 -5.73
N SER A 43 3.35 10.10 -4.43
CA SER A 43 2.93 11.40 -3.90
C SER A 43 3.94 12.50 -4.23
N TYR A 44 5.23 12.22 -4.07
CA TYR A 44 6.30 13.16 -4.38
C TYR A 44 6.21 13.63 -5.84
N VAL A 45 6.02 12.70 -6.78
CA VAL A 45 5.82 13.02 -8.21
C VAL A 45 4.57 13.87 -8.42
N ALA A 46 3.46 13.58 -7.73
CA ALA A 46 2.24 14.38 -7.85
C ALA A 46 2.42 15.81 -7.33
N ARG A 47 3.13 15.99 -6.19
CA ARG A 47 3.49 17.31 -5.67
C ARG A 47 4.48 18.03 -6.56
N LEU A 48 5.45 17.33 -7.14
CA LEU A 48 6.41 17.89 -8.09
C LEU A 48 5.71 18.43 -9.34
N ALA A 49 4.77 17.66 -9.91
CA ALA A 49 3.95 18.12 -11.04
C ALA A 49 3.10 19.34 -10.67
N ALA A 50 2.50 19.35 -9.47
CA ALA A 50 1.76 20.50 -8.96
C ALA A 50 2.65 21.74 -8.80
N ALA A 51 3.89 21.59 -8.33
CA ALA A 51 4.86 22.66 -8.21
C ALA A 51 5.26 23.25 -9.58
N HIS A 52 5.25 22.43 -10.64
CA HIS A 52 5.44 22.84 -12.03
C HIS A 52 4.16 23.31 -12.73
N ARG A 53 3.00 23.22 -12.07
CA ARG A 53 1.67 23.53 -12.64
C ARG A 53 1.35 22.76 -13.93
N VAL A 54 1.81 21.51 -14.03
CA VAL A 54 1.55 20.63 -15.16
C VAL A 54 0.78 19.39 -14.70
N PRO A 55 0.02 18.72 -15.59
CA PRO A 55 -0.53 17.41 -15.27
C PRO A 55 0.59 16.42 -14.97
N THR A 56 0.38 15.54 -13.98
CA THR A 56 1.35 14.54 -13.55
C THR A 56 1.89 13.69 -14.71
N ALA A 57 1.01 13.31 -15.64
CA ALA A 57 1.44 12.55 -16.78
C ALA A 57 2.33 13.29 -17.77
N ILE A 58 2.18 14.62 -17.91
CA ILE A 58 3.02 15.40 -18.81
C ILE A 58 4.44 15.43 -18.28
N LEU A 59 4.61 15.71 -16.98
CA LEU A 59 5.92 15.66 -16.33
C LEU A 59 6.55 14.26 -16.48
N LEU A 60 5.77 13.21 -16.23
CA LEU A 60 6.28 11.84 -16.35
C LEU A 60 6.64 11.45 -17.78
N ALA A 61 5.81 11.80 -18.77
CA ALA A 61 6.04 11.44 -20.16
C ALA A 61 7.21 12.20 -20.79
N GLN A 62 7.39 13.47 -20.42
CA GLN A 62 8.39 14.33 -21.05
C GLN A 62 9.75 14.28 -20.35
N GLU A 63 9.77 14.15 -19.03
CA GLU A 63 11.01 14.32 -18.26
C GLU A 63 11.53 13.01 -17.68
N VAL A 64 10.64 12.16 -17.16
CA VAL A 64 11.04 10.94 -16.44
C VAL A 64 11.14 9.73 -17.36
N ALA A 65 10.09 9.44 -18.13
CA ALA A 65 10.00 8.24 -18.95
C ALA A 65 11.15 8.07 -19.97
N PRO A 66 11.62 9.12 -20.68
CA PRO A 66 12.73 8.98 -21.63
C PRO A 66 14.04 8.48 -20.99
N GLN A 67 14.20 8.65 -19.67
CA GLN A 67 15.41 8.30 -18.93
C GLN A 67 15.32 6.95 -18.21
N VAL A 68 14.15 6.31 -18.22
CA VAL A 68 13.93 4.99 -17.60
C VAL A 68 14.06 3.93 -18.70
N SER A 69 15.04 3.04 -18.60
CA SER A 69 15.43 2.03 -19.59
C SER A 69 14.27 1.18 -20.09
N ARG A 70 13.31 0.82 -19.23
CA ARG A 70 12.14 0.03 -19.64
C ARG A 70 11.23 0.76 -20.64
N TYR A 71 11.33 2.08 -20.72
CA TYR A 71 10.58 2.93 -21.65
C TYR A 71 11.47 3.47 -22.79
N GLN A 72 12.78 3.20 -22.75
CA GLN A 72 13.71 3.54 -23.83
C GLN A 72 13.51 2.61 -25.03
N GLY A 73 13.67 3.16 -26.24
CA GLY A 73 13.70 2.36 -27.48
C GLY A 73 12.37 2.16 -28.20
N ASN A 74 11.22 2.45 -27.57
CA ASN A 74 9.99 2.64 -28.35
C ASN A 74 10.01 4.05 -28.92
N GLN A 75 10.15 4.15 -30.25
CA GLN A 75 10.18 5.39 -31.05
C GLN A 75 8.83 6.14 -31.04
N HIS A 76 8.23 6.33 -29.88
CA HIS A 76 7.08 7.19 -29.70
C HIS A 76 7.46 8.30 -28.73
N LEU A 77 8.13 9.31 -29.28
CA LEU A 77 8.03 10.69 -28.85
C LEU A 77 6.54 11.07 -28.83
N GLY A 78 5.83 10.77 -27.75
CA GLY A 78 4.42 11.12 -27.66
C GLY A 78 3.62 10.37 -26.62
N LEU A 79 2.58 11.08 -26.18
CA LEU A 79 1.45 10.68 -25.36
C LEU A 79 0.64 9.54 -26.02
N SER A 80 1.26 8.37 -26.27
CA SER A 80 0.62 7.24 -26.93
C SER A 80 -0.24 6.42 -25.96
N LYS A 81 -1.36 5.86 -26.44
CA LYS A 81 -2.22 4.95 -25.65
C LYS A 81 -1.47 3.75 -25.07
N TRP A 82 -0.41 3.28 -25.74
CA TRP A 82 0.44 2.19 -25.26
C TRP A 82 1.31 2.64 -24.09
N PHE A 83 1.99 3.79 -24.22
CA PHE A 83 2.75 4.39 -23.12
C PHE A 83 1.86 4.52 -21.88
N PHE A 84 0.61 4.97 -22.03
CA PHE A 84 -0.32 5.08 -20.90
C PHE A 84 -0.71 3.78 -20.25
N ARG A 85 -0.93 2.73 -21.04
CA ARG A 85 -1.32 1.43 -20.51
C ARG A 85 -0.17 0.73 -19.79
N VAL A 86 1.06 0.90 -20.28
CA VAL A 86 2.25 0.29 -19.67
C VAL A 86 2.74 1.11 -18.48
N PHE A 87 2.78 2.42 -18.61
CA PHE A 87 3.34 3.30 -17.59
C PHE A 87 2.45 3.37 -16.34
N PHE A 88 1.13 3.56 -16.49
CA PHE A 88 0.23 3.81 -15.34
C PHE A 88 -0.29 2.56 -14.63
N ASN A 89 -0.23 1.38 -15.25
CA ASN A 89 -0.66 0.13 -14.61
C ASN A 89 0.31 -0.34 -13.52
N ASP A 90 1.59 0.03 -13.63
CA ASP A 90 2.65 -0.43 -12.72
C ASP A 90 3.21 0.68 -11.81
N THR A 91 2.57 1.87 -11.77
CA THR A 91 3.06 2.99 -10.94
C THR A 91 3.02 2.69 -9.45
N GLY A 92 2.12 1.82 -9.00
CA GLY A 92 2.15 1.32 -7.62
C GLY A 92 3.49 0.69 -7.26
N ALA A 93 4.16 0.03 -8.23
CA ALA A 93 5.46 -0.61 -8.00
C ALA A 93 6.61 0.38 -7.78
N TRP A 94 6.42 1.68 -8.06
CA TRP A 94 7.42 2.72 -7.79
C TRP A 94 7.63 2.93 -6.29
N ASN A 95 6.62 2.64 -5.48
CA ASN A 95 6.76 2.65 -4.02
C ASN A 95 7.43 1.37 -3.50
N GLY A 96 7.72 0.39 -4.36
CA GLY A 96 8.18 -0.95 -4.00
C GLY A 96 9.68 -1.07 -3.73
N MET A 97 10.23 -2.23 -4.08
CA MET A 97 11.54 -2.70 -3.59
C MET A 97 12.51 -3.13 -4.69
N GLY A 98 12.07 -3.13 -5.95
CA GLY A 98 12.82 -3.68 -7.07
C GLY A 98 13.30 -2.62 -8.04
N ILE A 99 13.77 -3.08 -9.20
CA ILE A 99 14.17 -2.22 -10.33
C ILE A 99 13.05 -1.23 -10.69
N MET A 100 11.79 -1.64 -10.55
CA MET A 100 10.62 -0.80 -10.80
C MET A 100 10.57 0.48 -9.95
N ALA A 101 11.13 0.45 -8.74
CA ALA A 101 11.26 1.60 -7.84
C ALA A 101 12.64 2.26 -7.97
N ASN A 102 13.71 1.46 -8.04
CA ASN A 102 15.08 1.94 -8.00
C ASN A 102 15.40 2.93 -9.13
N GLU A 103 15.01 2.59 -10.35
CA GLU A 103 15.35 3.39 -11.52
C GLU A 103 14.63 4.77 -11.54
N PRO A 104 13.30 4.87 -11.30
CA PRO A 104 12.63 6.16 -11.13
C PRO A 104 13.22 7.02 -10.01
N VAL A 105 13.66 6.42 -8.89
CA VAL A 105 14.35 7.15 -7.82
C VAL A 105 15.59 7.85 -8.35
N HIS A 106 16.49 7.13 -9.02
CA HIS A 106 17.73 7.69 -9.55
C HIS A 106 17.47 8.79 -10.59
N VAL A 107 16.50 8.57 -11.49
CA VAL A 107 16.12 9.56 -12.50
C VAL A 107 15.56 10.83 -11.84
N LEU A 108 14.70 10.69 -10.83
CA LEU A 108 14.11 11.83 -10.13
C LEU A 108 15.17 12.58 -9.30
N GLU A 109 16.08 11.89 -8.64
CA GLU A 109 17.20 12.50 -7.90
C GLU A 109 18.07 13.33 -8.85
N ALA A 110 18.45 12.77 -10.01
CA ALA A 110 19.23 13.50 -11.02
C ALA A 110 18.49 14.73 -11.58
N LEU A 111 17.19 14.58 -11.87
CA LEU A 111 16.38 15.66 -12.44
C LEU A 111 16.13 16.80 -11.46
N THR A 112 15.92 16.49 -10.18
CA THR A 112 15.55 17.47 -9.14
C THR A 112 16.75 17.99 -8.36
N GLY A 113 17.91 17.33 -8.44
CA GLY A 113 19.05 17.61 -7.57
C GLY A 113 18.82 17.19 -6.11
N GLN A 114 17.74 16.45 -5.84
CA GLN A 114 17.45 15.91 -4.51
C GLN A 114 18.20 14.61 -4.26
N HIS A 115 18.33 14.27 -2.98
CA HIS A 115 18.96 13.04 -2.54
C HIS A 115 18.01 12.29 -1.60
N GLN A 116 18.27 11.01 -1.43
CA GLN A 116 17.57 10.15 -0.46
C GLN A 116 16.10 9.87 -0.82
N LEU A 117 15.70 10.06 -2.08
CA LEU A 117 14.34 9.73 -2.56
C LEU A 117 14.05 8.23 -2.47
N ARG A 118 15.09 7.38 -2.35
CA ARG A 118 14.96 5.95 -2.04
C ARG A 118 14.13 5.67 -0.79
N PHE A 119 14.12 6.57 0.20
CA PHE A 119 13.34 6.39 1.43
C PHE A 119 11.84 6.68 1.25
N LEU A 120 11.43 7.16 0.07
CA LEU A 120 10.02 7.26 -0.32
C LEU A 120 9.49 5.95 -0.93
N THR A 121 10.25 4.87 -0.79
CA THR A 121 9.99 3.53 -1.31
C THR A 121 10.37 2.47 -0.27
N PHE A 122 10.11 1.20 -0.56
CA PHE A 122 10.54 0.07 0.28
C PHE A 122 11.94 -0.48 -0.08
N LEU A 123 12.75 0.21 -0.89
CA LEU A 123 14.08 -0.26 -1.32
C LEU A 123 14.99 -0.69 -0.15
N SER A 124 14.93 0.00 1.00
CA SER A 124 15.69 -0.36 2.21
C SER A 124 15.34 -1.73 2.79
N TRP A 125 14.21 -2.33 2.38
CA TRP A 125 13.66 -3.58 2.90
C TRP A 125 13.59 -4.70 1.84
N ALA A 126 14.18 -4.48 0.66
CA ALA A 126 14.03 -5.33 -0.53
C ALA A 126 14.45 -6.78 -0.37
N ASN A 127 15.41 -7.04 0.52
CA ASN A 127 15.94 -8.38 0.73
C ASN A 127 15.07 -9.21 1.67
N VAL A 128 14.30 -8.59 2.57
CA VAL A 128 13.57 -9.26 3.66
C VAL A 128 12.05 -9.24 3.51
N LEU A 129 11.52 -8.44 2.59
CA LEU A 129 10.10 -8.43 2.25
C LEU A 129 9.88 -8.90 0.80
N PRO A 130 8.80 -9.65 0.50
CA PRO A 130 8.43 -9.98 -0.87
C PRO A 130 7.62 -8.86 -1.51
N SER A 131 7.71 -8.70 -2.84
CA SER A 131 6.84 -7.77 -3.59
C SER A 131 5.38 -8.23 -3.60
N ARG A 132 5.14 -9.56 -3.59
CA ARG A 132 3.80 -10.16 -3.67
C ARG A 132 2.98 -9.80 -2.43
N GLY A 133 1.87 -9.10 -2.65
CA GLY A 133 0.91 -8.75 -1.60
C GLY A 133 1.41 -7.68 -0.62
N LEU A 134 2.51 -6.98 -0.95
CA LEU A 134 3.03 -5.89 -0.14
C LEU A 134 2.23 -4.61 -0.38
N LEU A 135 2.14 -4.19 -1.63
CA LEU A 135 1.51 -2.93 -2.04
C LEU A 135 0.08 -3.17 -2.52
N ARG A 136 -0.78 -2.20 -2.24
CA ARG A 136 -2.15 -2.17 -2.77
C ARG A 136 -2.15 -1.77 -4.24
N THR A 137 -3.17 -2.22 -4.96
CA THR A 137 -3.37 -1.90 -6.38
C THR A 137 -4.01 -0.53 -6.59
N ASN A 138 -4.89 -0.12 -5.67
CA ASN A 138 -5.61 1.14 -5.73
C ASN A 138 -5.24 2.01 -4.54
N LYS A 139 -5.20 3.32 -4.76
CA LYS A 139 -5.01 4.36 -3.76
C LYS A 139 -5.91 4.15 -2.54
N ALA A 140 -5.37 4.46 -1.37
CA ALA A 140 -6.21 4.77 -0.22
C ALA A 140 -5.70 5.98 0.53
N TRP A 141 -6.58 6.60 1.29
CA TRP A 141 -6.28 7.81 2.04
C TRP A 141 -7.18 7.94 3.26
N CYS A 142 -6.79 8.79 4.20
CA CYS A 142 -7.68 9.26 5.25
C CYS A 142 -8.31 10.60 4.82
N PRO A 143 -9.64 10.69 4.59
CA PRO A 143 -10.30 11.95 4.28
C PRO A 143 -10.11 13.01 5.37
N VAL A 144 -10.07 12.59 6.64
CA VAL A 144 -9.88 13.53 7.76
C VAL A 144 -8.45 14.05 7.82
N CYS A 145 -7.43 13.25 7.47
CA CYS A 145 -6.06 13.78 7.33
C CYS A 145 -5.97 14.84 6.25
N TYR A 146 -6.62 14.63 5.09
CA TYR A 146 -6.64 15.63 4.04
C TYR A 146 -7.32 16.92 4.50
N ASP A 147 -8.48 16.83 5.18
CA ASP A 147 -9.19 17.99 5.72
C ASP A 147 -8.36 18.72 6.79
N ASP A 148 -7.75 18.00 7.73
CA ASP A 148 -6.87 18.58 8.75
C ASP A 148 -5.67 19.31 8.13
N TRP A 149 -5.03 18.69 7.15
CA TRP A 149 -3.87 19.31 6.49
C TRP A 149 -4.26 20.55 5.70
N GLU A 150 -5.40 20.53 5.00
CA GLU A 150 -5.89 21.69 4.27
C GLU A 150 -6.22 22.85 5.21
N ARG A 151 -6.96 22.58 6.29
CA ARG A 151 -7.32 23.59 7.30
C ARG A 151 -6.12 24.18 8.02
N CYS A 152 -5.10 23.37 8.27
CA CYS A 152 -3.87 23.80 8.95
C CYS A 152 -2.80 24.36 7.99
N GLY A 153 -3.10 24.49 6.69
CA GLY A 153 -2.14 24.96 5.69
C GLY A 153 -0.91 24.04 5.53
N GLN A 154 -1.03 22.77 5.93
CA GLN A 154 0.02 21.77 5.79
C GLN A 154 0.07 21.26 4.34
N PRO A 155 1.25 20.84 3.84
CA PRO A 155 1.34 20.24 2.52
C PRO A 155 0.46 18.98 2.44
N ILE A 156 -0.38 18.89 1.42
CA ILE A 156 -1.14 17.68 1.13
C ILE A 156 -0.24 16.68 0.41
N TYR A 157 -0.13 15.47 0.96
CA TYR A 157 0.68 14.39 0.41
C TYR A 157 0.10 13.03 0.79
N GLU A 158 0.70 11.93 0.33
CA GLU A 158 0.31 10.58 0.70
C GLU A 158 1.48 9.86 1.39
N PRO A 159 1.34 9.49 2.67
CA PRO A 159 2.31 8.67 3.37
C PRO A 159 2.54 7.34 2.65
N LEU A 160 3.80 6.89 2.59
CA LEU A 160 4.19 5.58 2.07
C LEU A 160 3.47 4.43 2.79
N LEU A 161 3.18 4.62 4.07
CA LEU A 161 2.35 3.73 4.89
C LEU A 161 1.01 3.39 4.21
N TRP A 162 0.35 4.36 3.57
CA TRP A 162 -0.92 4.15 2.87
C TRP A 162 -0.77 3.40 1.55
N SER A 163 0.44 3.08 1.09
CA SER A 163 0.65 2.23 -0.09
C SER A 163 0.60 0.73 0.24
N LEU A 164 0.71 0.35 1.51
CA LEU A 164 0.79 -1.05 1.92
C LEU A 164 -0.59 -1.71 2.02
N GLN A 165 -0.73 -2.93 1.49
CA GLN A 165 -2.00 -3.66 1.49
C GLN A 165 -2.49 -4.01 2.91
N VAL A 166 -1.57 -4.25 3.85
CA VAL A 166 -1.89 -4.63 5.23
C VAL A 166 -2.43 -3.46 6.07
N VAL A 167 -2.16 -2.22 5.66
CA VAL A 167 -2.60 -1.01 6.36
C VAL A 167 -4.02 -0.67 5.94
N THR A 168 -5.01 -0.93 6.79
CA THR A 168 -6.42 -0.61 6.48
C THR A 168 -6.96 0.59 7.24
N THR A 169 -6.21 1.08 8.24
CA THR A 169 -6.63 2.15 9.14
C THR A 169 -5.64 3.30 9.16
N CYS A 170 -6.14 4.48 9.52
CA CYS A 170 -5.32 5.66 9.74
C CYS A 170 -4.82 5.69 11.21
N PRO A 171 -3.50 5.83 11.46
CA PRO A 171 -2.98 5.94 12.83
C PRO A 171 -3.42 7.21 13.56
N VAL A 172 -3.73 8.27 12.82
CA VAL A 172 -4.03 9.59 13.40
C VAL A 172 -5.49 9.65 13.83
N HIS A 173 -6.41 9.36 12.91
CA HIS A 173 -7.86 9.53 13.11
C HIS A 173 -8.59 8.27 13.53
N GLN A 174 -7.86 7.16 13.64
CA GLN A 174 -8.40 5.90 14.10
C GLN A 174 -9.64 5.43 13.31
N GLN A 175 -9.56 5.53 11.98
CA GLN A 175 -10.64 5.15 11.07
C GLN A 175 -10.12 4.33 9.88
N VAL A 176 -11.01 3.62 9.21
CA VAL A 176 -10.69 2.89 7.97
C VAL A 176 -10.32 3.87 6.86
N LEU A 177 -9.28 3.54 6.08
CA LEU A 177 -8.87 4.32 4.92
C LEU A 177 -9.93 4.21 3.81
N SER A 178 -10.19 5.33 3.13
CA SER A 178 -11.08 5.38 1.97
C SER A 178 -10.38 4.83 0.72
N HIS A 179 -11.11 4.07 -0.09
CA HIS A 179 -10.62 3.43 -1.33
C HIS A 179 -11.38 3.84 -2.59
N GLN A 180 -12.43 4.65 -2.43
CA GLN A 180 -13.30 5.12 -3.51
C GLN A 180 -13.58 6.59 -3.28
N CYS A 181 -13.64 7.35 -4.37
CA CYS A 181 -14.01 8.76 -4.30
C CYS A 181 -15.46 8.90 -3.80
N PRO A 182 -15.76 9.74 -2.80
CA PRO A 182 -17.13 9.92 -2.32
C PRO A 182 -18.05 10.55 -3.37
N HIS A 183 -17.50 11.29 -4.32
CA HIS A 183 -18.25 12.00 -5.37
C HIS A 183 -18.57 11.13 -6.59
N CYS A 184 -17.58 10.41 -7.11
CA CYS A 184 -17.74 9.62 -8.35
C CYS A 184 -17.68 8.10 -8.16
N ARG A 185 -17.45 7.62 -6.93
CA ARG A 185 -17.38 6.20 -6.53
C ARG A 185 -16.32 5.36 -7.24
N ARG A 186 -15.40 5.99 -7.98
CA ARG A 186 -14.29 5.30 -8.64
C ARG A 186 -13.13 5.09 -7.66
N SER A 187 -12.49 3.92 -7.76
CA SER A 187 -11.15 3.71 -7.21
C SER A 187 -10.11 4.39 -8.10
N LEU A 188 -9.03 4.86 -7.48
CA LEU A 188 -7.95 5.59 -8.14
C LEU A 188 -6.68 4.76 -8.09
N TYR A 189 -5.85 4.80 -9.12
CA TYR A 189 -4.50 4.21 -9.04
C TYR A 189 -3.59 5.09 -8.16
N PRO A 190 -2.47 4.53 -7.62
CA PRO A 190 -1.52 5.28 -6.80
C PRO A 190 -0.90 6.50 -7.50
N LEU A 191 -0.72 6.41 -8.83
CA LEU A 191 -0.31 7.52 -9.68
C LEU A 191 -1.20 7.56 -10.93
N GLU A 192 -1.92 8.65 -11.18
CA GLU A 192 -2.78 8.84 -12.36
C GLU A 192 -2.44 10.12 -13.15
N TRP A 193 -3.01 10.23 -14.35
CA TRP A 193 -2.70 11.28 -15.33
C TRP A 193 -2.93 12.71 -14.80
N ASN A 194 -4.10 12.98 -14.21
CA ASN A 194 -4.48 14.26 -13.61
C ASN A 194 -4.47 14.18 -12.09
N GLN A 195 -3.45 13.54 -11.51
CA GLN A 195 -3.34 13.47 -10.05
C GLN A 195 -2.97 14.84 -9.50
N ARG A 196 -3.76 15.30 -8.54
CA ARG A 196 -3.48 16.48 -7.75
C ARG A 196 -3.57 16.08 -6.28
N PRO A 197 -2.60 16.46 -5.43
CA PRO A 197 -2.64 16.11 -4.01
C PRO A 197 -3.97 16.49 -3.38
N GLY A 198 -4.65 15.51 -2.76
CA GLY A 198 -5.95 15.70 -2.11
C GLY A 198 -7.19 15.68 -3.02
N PHE A 199 -7.05 15.59 -4.35
CA PHE A 199 -8.18 15.61 -5.28
C PHE A 199 -8.34 14.28 -6.02
N CYS A 200 -9.57 13.99 -6.44
CA CYS A 200 -9.87 12.86 -7.30
C CYS A 200 -9.32 13.12 -8.71
N SER A 201 -8.41 12.27 -9.20
CA SER A 201 -7.87 12.36 -10.56
C SER A 201 -8.90 12.19 -11.69
N ARG A 202 -10.12 11.69 -11.37
CA ARG A 202 -11.21 11.50 -12.33
C ARG A 202 -12.21 12.64 -12.35
N CYS A 203 -12.81 12.96 -11.21
CA CYS A 203 -13.84 14.00 -11.12
C CYS A 203 -13.32 15.35 -10.62
N GLN A 204 -12.03 15.43 -10.25
CA GLN A 204 -11.36 16.64 -9.77
C GLN A 204 -11.96 17.27 -8.51
N GLN A 205 -12.82 16.55 -7.80
CA GLN A 205 -13.38 16.96 -6.51
C GLN A 205 -12.44 16.64 -5.36
N TRP A 206 -12.51 17.45 -4.30
CA TRP A 206 -11.75 17.29 -3.07
C TRP A 206 -12.08 15.95 -2.38
N LEU A 207 -11.05 15.28 -1.87
CA LEU A 207 -11.15 13.97 -1.22
C LEU A 207 -11.13 14.04 0.31
N GLY A 208 -10.89 15.23 0.89
CA GLY A 208 -10.96 15.44 2.33
C GLY A 208 -12.40 15.58 2.81
N MET A 209 -12.63 15.14 4.06
CA MET A 209 -13.92 15.24 4.72
C MET A 209 -13.71 15.50 6.20
N SER A 210 -14.47 16.45 6.75
CA SER A 210 -14.43 16.77 8.17
C SER A 210 -14.88 15.59 9.03
N SER A 211 -14.24 15.39 10.17
CA SER A 211 -14.58 14.32 11.14
C SER A 211 -16.04 14.35 11.59
N PHE A 212 -16.66 15.54 11.64
CA PHE A 212 -18.06 15.72 12.01
C PHE A 212 -19.06 15.18 10.96
N LEU A 213 -18.67 15.14 9.68
CA LEU A 213 -19.52 14.62 8.60
C LEU A 213 -19.33 13.12 8.39
N SER A 214 -18.25 12.52 8.90
CA SER A 214 -18.01 11.07 8.83
C SER A 214 -19.01 10.24 9.64
N THR A 215 -19.76 10.86 10.56
CA THR A 215 -20.74 10.21 11.44
C THR A 215 -22.20 10.57 11.11
N GLY A 216 -22.44 11.52 10.20
CA GLY A 216 -23.79 11.99 9.84
C GLY A 216 -24.15 11.68 8.39
N ASP A 217 -25.28 10.99 8.20
CA ASP A 217 -26.04 10.87 6.96
C ASP A 217 -25.32 10.29 5.73
N THR A 218 -24.93 9.01 5.85
CA THR A 218 -24.96 8.13 4.67
C THR A 218 -25.95 7.01 4.92
N SER A 219 -27.20 7.24 4.52
CA SER A 219 -28.18 6.21 4.20
C SER A 219 -27.70 5.43 2.97
N MET A 220 -26.63 4.64 3.14
CA MET A 220 -26.29 3.55 2.26
C MET A 220 -26.38 2.26 3.08
N ASP A 221 -27.14 1.30 2.56
CA ASP A 221 -27.26 -0.08 3.04
C ASP A 221 -25.88 -0.75 3.13
N ILE A 222 -25.10 -0.41 4.15
CA ILE A 222 -23.91 -1.15 4.53
C ILE A 222 -24.40 -2.19 5.53
N THR A 223 -24.52 -3.44 5.06
CA THR A 223 -24.52 -4.60 5.97
C THR A 223 -23.45 -4.38 7.03
N PRO A 224 -23.73 -4.55 8.34
CA PRO A 224 -22.75 -4.27 9.39
C PRO A 224 -21.48 -5.06 9.07
N LEU A 225 -20.48 -4.39 8.52
CA LEU A 225 -19.14 -4.94 8.46
C LEU A 225 -18.72 -4.94 9.91
N GLU A 226 -18.41 -6.11 10.46
CA GLU A 226 -17.85 -6.19 11.81
C GLU A 226 -16.74 -5.13 11.92
N PRO A 227 -16.76 -4.29 12.97
CA PRO A 227 -15.76 -3.25 13.13
C PRO A 227 -14.37 -3.91 13.04
N PRO A 228 -13.41 -3.26 12.37
CA PRO A 228 -12.06 -3.81 12.28
C PRO A 228 -11.53 -4.09 13.68
N ASP A 229 -10.81 -5.20 13.85
CA ASP A 229 -10.11 -5.48 15.11
C ASP A 229 -9.09 -4.36 15.35
N TRP A 230 -9.46 -3.43 16.23
CA TRP A 230 -8.76 -2.16 16.36
C TRP A 230 -7.37 -2.36 16.94
N GLU A 231 -7.23 -3.26 17.90
CA GLU A 231 -5.96 -3.58 18.54
C GLU A 231 -4.96 -4.15 17.53
N TRP A 232 -5.42 -5.11 16.72
CA TRP A 232 -4.60 -5.67 15.64
C TRP A 232 -4.24 -4.62 14.58
N GLN A 233 -5.20 -3.80 14.14
CA GLN A 233 -4.93 -2.80 13.10
C GLN A 233 -3.93 -1.74 13.60
N MET A 234 -4.05 -1.29 14.85
CA MET A 234 -3.09 -0.36 15.43
C MET A 234 -1.71 -0.97 15.60
N PHE A 235 -1.62 -2.24 15.99
CA PHE A 235 -0.35 -2.97 15.97
C PHE A 235 0.28 -2.99 14.57
N VAL A 236 -0.49 -3.40 13.55
CA VAL A 236 0.01 -3.45 12.16
C VAL A 236 0.54 -2.09 11.71
N VAL A 237 -0.22 -1.03 11.96
CA VAL A 237 0.14 0.34 11.57
C VAL A 237 1.40 0.80 12.30
N HIS A 238 1.53 0.55 13.60
CA HIS A 238 2.70 0.95 14.36
C HIS A 238 3.95 0.14 13.98
N SER A 239 3.84 -1.18 13.88
CA SER A 239 4.97 -2.05 13.49
C SER A 239 5.51 -1.70 12.10
N VAL A 240 4.63 -1.35 11.18
CA VAL A 240 5.04 -0.92 9.84
C VAL A 240 5.55 0.52 9.85
N GLY A 241 4.93 1.40 10.63
CA GLY A 241 5.39 2.78 10.80
C GLY A 241 6.82 2.85 11.31
N GLU A 242 7.18 1.98 12.26
CA GLU A 242 8.52 1.85 12.82
C GLU A 242 9.57 1.47 11.75
N ILE A 243 9.29 0.48 10.87
CA ILE A 243 10.25 0.13 9.81
C ILE A 243 10.40 1.24 8.76
N LEU A 244 9.37 2.06 8.54
CA LEU A 244 9.46 3.23 7.65
C LEU A 244 10.30 4.35 8.29
N GLU A 245 10.09 4.60 9.57
CA GLU A 245 10.84 5.56 10.36
C GLU A 245 12.33 5.21 10.43
N GLN A 246 12.65 3.92 10.59
CA GLN A 246 14.03 3.45 10.76
C GLN A 246 14.81 3.27 9.46
N ALA A 247 14.13 3.27 8.30
CA ALA A 247 14.75 3.06 7.00
C ALA A 247 16.00 3.94 6.69
N PRO A 248 16.04 5.25 7.01
CA PRO A 248 17.23 6.07 6.79
C PRO A 248 18.36 5.86 7.80
N PHE A 249 18.08 5.24 8.95
CA PHE A 249 19.06 5.02 10.03
C PHE A 249 19.69 3.62 9.99
N LEU A 250 19.31 2.79 9.01
CA LEU A 250 19.93 1.49 8.80
C LEU A 250 21.36 1.64 8.30
N GLU A 251 22.30 0.95 8.94
CA GLU A 251 23.69 0.86 8.48
C GLU A 251 23.79 0.18 7.11
N SER A 252 22.94 -0.82 6.86
CA SER A 252 22.86 -1.56 5.60
C SER A 252 21.49 -2.18 5.39
N VAL A 253 21.19 -2.56 4.14
CA VAL A 253 19.95 -3.28 3.81
C VAL A 253 19.94 -4.64 4.53
N PRO A 254 18.89 -4.98 5.31
CA PRO A 254 18.87 -6.21 6.08
C PRO A 254 19.05 -7.45 5.20
N ALA A 255 19.87 -8.39 5.64
CA ALA A 255 20.14 -9.61 4.88
C ALA A 255 19.02 -10.63 5.04
N ARG A 256 18.80 -11.47 4.01
CA ARG A 256 17.88 -12.61 4.09
C ARG A 256 18.21 -13.58 5.22
N ALA A 257 19.49 -13.71 5.54
CA ALA A 257 19.95 -14.53 6.66
C ALA A 257 19.40 -14.05 8.01
N ASN A 258 19.22 -12.73 8.20
CA ASN A 258 18.68 -12.16 9.43
C ASN A 258 17.22 -12.58 9.65
N LEU A 259 16.44 -12.60 8.56
CA LEU A 259 15.06 -13.07 8.58
C LEU A 259 15.00 -14.58 8.86
N ALA A 260 15.82 -15.37 8.18
CA ALA A 260 15.88 -16.83 8.37
C ALA A 260 16.28 -17.19 9.81
N PHE A 261 17.27 -16.49 10.36
CA PHE A 261 17.72 -16.62 11.75
C PHE A 261 16.58 -16.30 12.74
N SER A 262 15.90 -15.16 12.56
CA SER A 262 14.79 -14.75 13.42
C SER A 262 13.66 -15.79 13.42
N ILE A 263 13.35 -16.34 12.25
CA ILE A 263 12.33 -17.39 12.09
C ILE A 263 12.76 -18.68 12.77
N ASP A 264 14.01 -19.11 12.60
CA ASP A 264 14.52 -20.30 13.29
C ASP A 264 14.45 -20.13 14.81
N LEU A 265 14.93 -18.99 15.33
CA LEU A 265 14.88 -18.69 16.77
C LEU A 265 13.44 -18.73 17.31
N CYS A 266 12.48 -18.17 16.58
CA CYS A 266 11.06 -18.24 16.94
C CYS A 266 10.53 -19.69 16.97
N ILE A 267 10.88 -20.51 15.98
CA ILE A 267 10.48 -21.93 15.92
C ILE A 267 11.11 -22.71 17.09
N GLN A 268 12.39 -22.48 17.37
CA GLN A 268 13.12 -23.10 18.48
C GLN A 268 12.47 -22.76 19.81
N LYS A 269 12.21 -21.47 20.06
CA LYS A 269 11.67 -21.00 21.34
C LYS A 269 10.21 -21.39 21.54
N ALA A 270 9.36 -21.26 20.51
CA ALA A 270 7.92 -21.51 20.63
C ALA A 270 7.54 -23.00 20.60
N THR A 271 8.33 -23.84 19.91
CA THR A 271 7.94 -25.23 19.61
C THR A 271 9.07 -26.24 19.67
N ASN A 272 10.17 -25.91 20.35
CA ASN A 272 11.37 -26.75 20.47
C ASN A 272 11.87 -27.28 19.11
N GLY A 273 11.84 -26.43 18.08
CA GLY A 273 12.32 -26.75 16.75
C GLY A 273 11.28 -27.42 15.83
N ASN A 274 10.06 -27.71 16.31
CA ASN A 274 9.02 -28.35 15.52
C ASN A 274 8.29 -27.36 14.59
N ALA A 275 8.82 -27.22 13.37
CA ALA A 275 8.27 -26.34 12.34
C ALA A 275 6.78 -26.59 12.00
N LYS A 276 6.28 -27.83 12.12
CA LYS A 276 4.85 -28.13 11.86
C LYS A 276 3.97 -27.64 12.99
N ALA A 277 4.37 -27.88 14.23
CA ALA A 277 3.68 -27.32 15.40
C ALA A 277 3.69 -25.78 15.35
N PHE A 278 4.79 -25.17 14.90
CA PHE A 278 4.87 -23.73 14.71
C PHE A 278 3.90 -23.23 13.63
N ALA A 279 3.80 -23.95 12.51
CA ALA A 279 2.83 -23.63 11.46
C ALA A 279 1.40 -23.64 12.02
N GLU A 280 1.08 -24.63 12.86
CA GLU A 280 -0.24 -24.74 13.46
C GLU A 280 -0.54 -23.60 14.42
N LEU A 281 0.43 -23.28 15.28
CA LEU A 281 0.37 -22.20 16.27
C LEU A 281 0.16 -20.82 15.62
N MET A 282 0.78 -20.59 14.46
CA MET A 282 0.73 -19.32 13.72
C MET A 282 -0.33 -19.28 12.62
N TYR A 283 -1.16 -20.32 12.49
CA TYR A 283 -2.17 -20.45 11.43
C TYR A 283 -1.58 -20.34 10.01
N LEU A 284 -0.43 -20.98 9.79
CA LEU A 284 0.29 -21.08 8.53
C LEU A 284 0.08 -22.48 7.89
N SER A 285 0.44 -22.62 6.61
CA SER A 285 0.53 -23.94 5.98
C SER A 285 1.81 -24.67 6.42
N ALA A 286 1.75 -26.00 6.49
CA ALA A 286 2.81 -26.81 7.09
C ALA A 286 4.20 -26.67 6.44
N SER A 287 4.29 -26.30 5.15
CA SER A 287 5.58 -26.12 4.45
C SER A 287 6.25 -24.76 4.73
N VAL A 288 5.46 -23.75 5.13
CA VAL A 288 5.87 -22.35 5.15
C VAL A 288 7.02 -22.09 6.13
N PRO A 289 6.97 -22.53 7.41
CA PRO A 289 8.07 -22.27 8.33
C PRO A 289 9.39 -22.93 7.89
N GLY A 290 9.31 -24.09 7.23
CA GLY A 290 10.49 -24.77 6.69
C GLY A 290 11.15 -23.97 5.56
N GLU A 291 10.36 -23.53 4.58
CA GLU A 291 10.81 -22.71 3.44
C GLU A 291 11.41 -21.36 3.87
N TRP A 292 10.81 -20.76 4.91
CA TRP A 292 11.31 -19.51 5.48
C TRP A 292 12.63 -19.70 6.23
N ARG A 293 12.73 -20.75 7.05
CA ARG A 293 13.92 -21.08 7.83
C ARG A 293 15.15 -21.32 6.95
N CYS A 294 14.98 -21.93 5.77
CA CYS A 294 16.08 -22.15 4.83
C CYS A 294 16.29 -21.00 3.83
N GLY A 295 15.52 -19.91 3.94
CA GLY A 295 15.63 -18.75 3.05
C GLY A 295 15.17 -18.99 1.61
N GLN A 296 14.48 -20.09 1.33
CA GLN A 296 13.95 -20.41 0.00
C GLN A 296 12.78 -19.50 -0.41
N ALA A 297 12.01 -19.02 0.57
CA ALA A 297 10.88 -18.12 0.33
C ALA A 297 10.87 -16.96 1.34
N LEU A 298 10.53 -15.76 0.86
CA LEU A 298 10.26 -14.61 1.73
C LEU A 298 8.82 -14.65 2.24
N ALA A 299 8.67 -14.35 3.52
CA ALA A 299 7.40 -14.30 4.21
C ALA A 299 6.61 -13.04 3.81
N GLN A 300 5.36 -13.21 3.38
CA GLN A 300 4.47 -12.07 3.15
C GLN A 300 4.32 -11.25 4.43
N LEU A 301 4.35 -9.92 4.31
CA LEU A 301 4.31 -9.00 5.46
C LEU A 301 3.16 -9.30 6.42
N GLY A 302 1.96 -9.61 5.90
CA GLY A 302 0.81 -9.97 6.72
C GLY A 302 0.99 -11.24 7.55
N LEU A 303 1.78 -12.22 7.07
CA LEU A 303 2.10 -13.43 7.82
C LEU A 303 3.22 -13.19 8.84
N LEU A 304 4.20 -12.34 8.52
CA LEU A 304 5.22 -11.90 9.47
C LEU A 304 4.61 -11.17 10.66
N LEU A 305 3.66 -10.25 10.39
CA LEU A 305 2.93 -9.53 11.43
C LEU A 305 2.17 -10.48 12.37
N ARG A 306 1.65 -11.62 11.87
CA ARG A 306 1.02 -12.63 12.73
C ARG A 306 2.02 -13.25 13.70
N VAL A 307 3.20 -13.61 13.20
CA VAL A 307 4.27 -14.16 14.03
C VAL A 307 4.72 -13.14 15.08
N CYS A 308 4.97 -11.90 14.65
CA CYS A 308 5.36 -10.79 15.52
C CYS A 308 4.32 -10.54 16.62
N TRP A 309 3.03 -10.54 16.28
CA TRP A 309 1.93 -10.40 17.24
C TRP A 309 1.91 -11.53 18.25
N CYS A 310 1.85 -12.78 17.78
CA CYS A 310 1.75 -13.95 18.66
C CYS A 310 2.91 -14.03 19.64
N LEU A 311 4.13 -13.73 19.18
CA LEU A 311 5.35 -13.86 19.97
C LEU A 311 5.73 -12.57 20.71
N CYS A 312 4.96 -11.49 20.55
CA CYS A 312 5.27 -10.16 21.08
C CYS A 312 6.66 -9.64 20.66
N VAL A 313 7.07 -9.92 19.42
CA VAL A 313 8.37 -9.49 18.88
C VAL A 313 8.17 -8.28 17.96
N PRO A 314 8.95 -7.19 18.12
CA PRO A 314 8.91 -6.05 17.20
C PRO A 314 9.27 -6.47 15.76
N LEU A 315 8.52 -5.96 14.78
CA LEU A 315 8.77 -6.28 13.38
C LEU A 315 10.17 -5.82 12.93
N LEU A 316 10.64 -4.67 13.42
CA LEU A 316 11.96 -4.16 13.14
C LEU A 316 13.06 -5.13 13.56
N ASP A 317 13.01 -5.61 14.80
CA ASP A 317 13.97 -6.58 15.33
C ASP A 317 13.93 -7.90 14.54
N PHE A 318 12.72 -8.31 14.16
CA PHE A 318 12.50 -9.49 13.33
C PHE A 318 13.16 -9.38 11.95
N LEU A 319 12.99 -8.24 11.27
CA LEU A 319 13.57 -8.02 9.95
C LEU A 319 15.10 -7.79 10.00
N THR A 320 15.60 -7.25 11.11
CA THR A 320 17.02 -6.94 11.28
C THR A 320 17.84 -8.04 11.94
N GLY A 321 17.21 -9.10 12.47
CA GLY A 321 17.90 -10.22 13.10
C GLY A 321 18.26 -9.97 14.57
N ARG A 322 17.60 -9.00 15.22
CA ARG A 322 17.83 -8.58 16.60
C ARG A 322 16.78 -9.13 17.57
N VAL A 323 16.12 -10.22 17.19
CA VAL A 323 15.01 -10.80 17.95
C VAL A 323 15.48 -11.29 19.31
N MET A 324 14.77 -10.83 20.35
CA MET A 324 14.92 -11.28 21.73
C MET A 324 13.61 -11.92 22.19
N ILE A 325 13.67 -13.17 22.65
CA ILE A 325 12.50 -13.91 23.17
C ILE A 325 12.81 -14.38 24.57
N GLU A 326 12.15 -13.76 25.55
CA GLU A 326 12.20 -14.16 26.94
C GLU A 326 11.41 -15.45 27.19
N GLN A 327 11.78 -16.17 28.25
CA GLN A 327 11.10 -17.37 28.71
C GLN A 327 10.52 -17.14 30.11
N PRO A 328 9.31 -17.64 30.41
CA PRO A 328 8.44 -18.43 29.54
C PRO A 328 7.77 -17.59 28.45
N LEU A 329 7.49 -18.20 27.28
CA LEU A 329 6.74 -17.50 26.22
C LEU A 329 5.31 -17.19 26.66
N SER A 330 4.94 -15.91 26.53
CA SER A 330 3.55 -15.47 26.58
C SER A 330 3.04 -15.24 25.17
N LEU A 331 2.16 -16.13 24.70
CA LEU A 331 1.59 -16.05 23.36
C LEU A 331 0.34 -15.18 23.34
N LYS A 332 0.30 -14.19 22.46
CA LYS A 332 -0.93 -13.44 22.17
C LYS A 332 -1.82 -14.20 21.21
N LEU A 333 -3.11 -14.24 21.52
CA LEU A 333 -4.11 -14.81 20.64
C LEU A 333 -4.31 -13.89 19.42
N LEU A 334 -4.30 -14.47 18.22
CA LEU A 334 -4.66 -13.71 17.01
C LEU A 334 -6.15 -13.42 16.96
N PRO A 335 -6.57 -12.28 16.38
CA PRO A 335 -7.97 -12.04 16.03
C PRO A 335 -8.55 -13.19 15.21
N LEU A 336 -9.83 -13.55 15.42
CA LEU A 336 -10.51 -14.62 14.68
C LEU A 336 -10.39 -14.45 13.15
N ALA A 337 -10.45 -13.20 12.65
CA ALA A 337 -10.28 -12.89 11.24
C ALA A 337 -8.88 -13.28 10.71
N GLN A 338 -7.85 -13.23 11.56
CA GLN A 338 -6.45 -13.57 11.22
C GLN A 338 -6.12 -15.06 11.44
N GLN A 339 -6.92 -15.79 12.19
CA GLN A 339 -6.76 -17.24 12.41
C GLN A 339 -7.07 -18.09 11.17
N ARG A 340 -7.56 -17.47 10.08
CA ARG A 340 -7.86 -18.19 8.84
C ARG A 340 -6.57 -18.68 8.18
N ARG A 341 -6.45 -20.00 8.04
CA ARG A 341 -5.48 -20.65 7.15
C ARG A 341 -5.98 -20.50 5.72
N LYS A 342 -5.16 -19.94 4.82
CA LYS A 342 -5.41 -20.11 3.38
C LYS A 342 -5.28 -21.60 3.10
N THR A 343 -6.40 -22.25 2.77
CA THR A 343 -6.34 -23.61 2.29
C THR A 343 -5.75 -23.54 0.88
N ASN A 344 -4.65 -24.25 0.61
CA ASN A 344 -4.15 -24.47 -0.75
C ASN A 344 -5.08 -25.40 -1.55
N ARG A 345 -6.37 -25.48 -1.18
CA ARG A 345 -7.36 -26.28 -1.88
C ARG A 345 -7.53 -25.63 -3.25
N ARG A 346 -7.14 -26.36 -4.30
CA ARG A 346 -7.42 -25.96 -5.67
C ARG A 346 -8.91 -25.61 -5.76
N PHE A 347 -9.22 -24.44 -6.31
CA PHE A 347 -10.61 -24.04 -6.50
C PHE A 347 -11.22 -24.99 -7.53
N ASP A 348 -12.07 -25.89 -7.06
CA ASP A 348 -12.72 -26.89 -7.89
C ASP A 348 -13.93 -26.23 -8.56
N ALA A 349 -13.66 -25.53 -9.66
CA ALA A 349 -14.66 -24.74 -10.37
C ALA A 349 -15.88 -25.59 -10.75
N VAL A 350 -15.67 -26.83 -11.19
CA VAL A 350 -16.75 -27.73 -11.60
C VAL A 350 -17.63 -28.08 -10.40
N LYS A 351 -17.03 -28.52 -9.29
CA LYS A 351 -17.79 -28.82 -8.07
C LYS A 351 -18.54 -27.60 -7.54
N VAL A 352 -17.89 -26.44 -7.50
CA VAL A 352 -18.52 -25.21 -7.02
C VAL A 352 -19.69 -24.80 -7.93
N GLN A 353 -19.53 -24.88 -9.26
CA GLN A 353 -20.60 -24.56 -10.20
C GLN A 353 -21.83 -25.46 -9.99
N MET A 354 -21.63 -26.78 -9.88
CA MET A 354 -22.72 -27.73 -9.65
C MET A 354 -23.51 -27.41 -8.37
N PHE A 355 -22.80 -27.13 -7.27
CA PHE A 355 -23.45 -26.77 -6.00
C PHE A 355 -24.18 -25.42 -6.07
N LEU A 356 -23.67 -24.44 -6.83
CA LEU A 356 -24.36 -23.16 -7.01
C LEU A 356 -25.64 -23.31 -7.84
N GLU A 357 -25.60 -24.14 -8.88
CA GLU A 357 -26.77 -24.44 -9.72
C GLU A 357 -27.86 -25.19 -8.95
N GLU A 358 -27.46 -26.13 -8.09
CA GLU A 358 -28.36 -26.83 -7.17
C GLU A 358 -28.95 -25.85 -6.14
N ALA A 359 -28.11 -25.05 -5.48
CA ALA A 359 -28.53 -24.07 -4.48
C ALA A 359 -29.47 -22.99 -5.05
N ARG A 360 -29.35 -22.68 -6.35
CA ARG A 360 -30.25 -21.75 -7.05
C ARG A 360 -31.70 -22.25 -7.08
N SER A 361 -31.87 -23.57 -7.11
CA SER A 361 -33.17 -24.24 -7.26
C SER A 361 -33.73 -24.76 -5.93
N LEU A 362 -32.98 -24.64 -4.84
CA LEU A 362 -33.34 -25.17 -3.53
C LEU A 362 -34.50 -24.37 -2.89
N GLU A 363 -35.38 -25.08 -2.18
CA GLU A 363 -36.40 -24.50 -1.29
C GLU A 363 -36.30 -25.07 0.13
N PRO A 364 -36.27 -24.22 1.18
CA PRO A 364 -36.22 -22.76 1.12
C PRO A 364 -34.87 -22.25 0.56
N PRO A 365 -34.85 -21.09 -0.13
CA PRO A 365 -33.62 -20.58 -0.73
C PRO A 365 -32.61 -20.23 0.36
N GLN A 366 -31.34 -20.60 0.12
CA GLN A 366 -30.24 -20.35 1.04
C GLN A 366 -29.49 -19.06 0.69
N SER A 367 -28.89 -18.43 1.71
CA SER A 367 -27.97 -17.31 1.49
C SER A 367 -26.67 -17.80 0.85
N LEU A 368 -26.00 -16.94 0.07
CA LEU A 368 -24.68 -17.28 -0.49
C LEU A 368 -23.67 -17.68 0.60
N ARG A 369 -23.79 -17.11 1.81
CA ARG A 369 -22.91 -17.45 2.95
C ARG A 369 -23.14 -18.88 3.44
N GLN A 370 -24.39 -19.33 3.49
CA GLN A 370 -24.74 -20.72 3.83
C GLN A 370 -24.25 -21.68 2.75
N VAL A 371 -24.51 -21.37 1.47
CA VAL A 371 -24.04 -22.18 0.34
C VAL A 371 -22.51 -22.30 0.35
N ALA A 372 -21.80 -21.18 0.54
CA ALA A 372 -20.34 -21.16 0.61
C ALA A 372 -19.80 -21.98 1.79
N ALA A 373 -20.45 -21.91 2.96
CA ALA A 373 -20.08 -22.69 4.12
C ALA A 373 -20.23 -24.21 3.87
N THR A 374 -21.30 -24.63 3.18
CA THR A 374 -21.54 -26.04 2.84
C THR A 374 -20.47 -26.61 1.88
N ILE A 375 -20.02 -25.83 0.90
CA ILE A 375 -19.02 -26.28 -0.09
C ILE A 375 -17.59 -26.17 0.48
N GLY A 376 -17.41 -25.38 1.54
CA GLY A 376 -16.14 -25.14 2.20
C GLY A 376 -15.23 -24.16 1.46
N TYR A 377 -15.81 -23.12 0.85
CA TYR A 377 -15.08 -22.04 0.18
C TYR A 377 -15.51 -20.67 0.72
N ASP A 378 -14.65 -19.65 0.58
CA ASP A 378 -15.00 -18.28 0.93
C ASP A 378 -15.98 -17.68 -0.10
N PRO A 379 -17.04 -16.96 0.32
CA PRO A 379 -17.99 -16.34 -0.62
C PRO A 379 -17.34 -15.40 -1.63
N GLY A 380 -16.24 -14.74 -1.26
CA GLY A 380 -15.47 -13.86 -2.13
C GLY A 380 -14.76 -14.62 -3.24
N ASP A 381 -14.17 -15.78 -2.91
CA ASP A 381 -13.56 -16.66 -3.90
C ASP A 381 -14.62 -17.16 -4.89
N ILE A 382 -15.76 -17.64 -4.39
CA ILE A 382 -16.85 -18.11 -5.25
C ILE A 382 -17.40 -16.99 -6.15
N SER A 383 -17.57 -15.78 -5.61
CA SER A 383 -18.05 -14.61 -6.37
C SER A 383 -17.08 -14.18 -7.47
N ARG A 384 -15.78 -14.44 -7.30
CA ARG A 384 -14.76 -14.13 -8.32
C ARG A 384 -14.85 -15.06 -9.54
N PHE A 385 -15.16 -16.34 -9.32
CA PHE A 385 -15.24 -17.34 -10.39
C PHE A 385 -16.65 -17.43 -11.01
N PHE A 386 -17.71 -17.19 -10.23
CA PHE A 386 -19.11 -17.33 -10.68
C PHE A 386 -19.98 -16.13 -10.29
N PRO A 387 -19.68 -14.91 -10.78
CA PRO A 387 -20.38 -13.70 -10.37
C PRO A 387 -21.88 -13.73 -10.66
N ASP A 388 -22.28 -14.26 -11.82
CA ASP A 388 -23.69 -14.28 -12.25
C ASP A 388 -24.54 -15.23 -11.40
N LEU A 389 -24.04 -16.45 -11.15
CA LEU A 389 -24.72 -17.43 -10.29
C LEU A 389 -24.83 -16.91 -8.85
N CYS A 390 -23.78 -16.27 -8.33
CA CYS A 390 -23.80 -15.65 -7.01
C CYS A 390 -24.84 -14.53 -6.92
N HIS A 391 -24.97 -13.70 -7.96
CA HIS A 391 -25.96 -12.64 -8.00
C HIS A 391 -27.39 -13.20 -7.98
N GLN A 392 -27.65 -14.26 -8.77
CA GLN A 392 -28.96 -14.93 -8.81
C GLN A 392 -29.36 -15.51 -7.44
N ILE A 393 -28.44 -16.20 -6.75
CA ILE A 393 -28.68 -16.76 -5.41
C ILE A 393 -28.96 -15.64 -4.39
N LYS A 394 -28.15 -14.57 -4.39
CA LYS A 394 -28.36 -13.42 -3.50
C LYS A 394 -29.72 -12.75 -3.74
N ALA A 395 -30.12 -12.58 -4.99
CA ALA A 395 -31.41 -11.98 -5.35
C ALA A 395 -32.60 -12.85 -4.87
N ARG A 396 -32.55 -14.16 -5.12
CA ARG A 396 -33.60 -15.10 -4.68
C ARG A 396 -33.75 -15.13 -3.15
N TYR A 397 -32.64 -15.21 -2.43
CA TYR A 397 -32.66 -15.17 -0.96
C TYR A 397 -33.20 -13.85 -0.41
N ARG A 398 -32.89 -12.72 -1.06
CA ARG A 398 -33.42 -11.40 -0.68
C ARG A 398 -34.94 -11.35 -0.81
N LEU A 399 -35.49 -11.84 -1.93
CA LEU A 399 -36.94 -11.91 -2.14
C LEU A 399 -37.64 -12.77 -1.08
N TYR A 400 -37.09 -13.94 -0.78
CA TYR A 400 -37.61 -14.82 0.27
C TYR A 400 -37.59 -14.20 1.68
N ARG A 401 -36.53 -13.45 2.02
CA ARG A 401 -36.50 -12.71 3.30
C ARG A 401 -37.53 -11.58 3.35
N GLN A 402 -37.86 -10.97 2.22
CA GLN A 402 -38.90 -9.94 2.14
C GLN A 402 -40.29 -10.54 2.28
N THR A 403 -40.54 -11.76 1.77
CA THR A 403 -41.82 -12.45 1.95
C THR A 403 -42.02 -12.88 3.39
N ILE A 404 -41.00 -13.46 4.05
CA ILE A 404 -41.07 -13.84 5.48
C ILE A 404 -41.26 -12.65 6.42
N ARG A 405 -40.77 -11.46 6.04
CA ARG A 405 -40.94 -10.24 6.86
C ARG A 405 -42.31 -9.59 6.71
N LYS A 406 -43.08 -9.96 5.68
CA LYS A 406 -44.41 -9.42 5.39
C LYS A 406 -45.56 -10.35 5.81
N SER A 407 -45.27 -11.63 5.99
CA SER A 407 -46.10 -12.62 6.69
C SER A 407 -45.86 -12.54 8.19
#